data_AF-A0A9P6LAE4-F1
#
_entry.id   AF-A0A9P6LAE4-F1
#
_cell.length_a   1.000
_cell.length_b   1.000
_cell.length_c   1.000
_cell.angle_alpha   90.00
_cell.angle_beta   90.00
_cell.angle_gamma   90.00
#
_symmetry.space_group_name_H-M   'P 1'
#
loop_
_entity.id
_entity.type
_entity.pdbx_description
1 polymer ?
#
loop_
_entity_poly.entity_id
_entity_poly.type
_entity_poly.pdbx_seq_one_letter_code
_entity_poly.pdbx_strand_id
1 'polypeptide(L)'
;SSTHNTRIERLWVEVGRNFCRSWRAFFGHLEDQFGLDCSRPSHIWLLQTLFLEDINADCDSFVREWNLHPISGHDTNDMSPQDLRFIRQTQLGVYNEDDCEGVHPETIQEYYGTTEDHVQRLAGQTGAGHPPEELDDDYADINLINNVIQDQDLDIQHDSIPTADHEVPRMSPELLALFSDGLVALQDNDLLRSLAGDDFVWDLAEVIRVGHRRQKELVISLVNATWERRALLWLATTRVFDSIL
;
A
#
# COMPACT_ATOMS: atom_id res chain seq x y z
N SER A 1 10.22 -19.69 -11.94
CA SER A 1 9.76 -19.26 -10.61
C SER A 1 10.97 -19.21 -9.72
N SER A 2 11.38 -17.99 -9.33
CA SER A 2 12.53 -17.80 -8.45
C SER A 2 12.13 -18.22 -7.05
N THR A 3 12.69 -19.31 -6.55
CA THR A 3 12.44 -19.80 -5.17
C THR A 3 12.88 -18.78 -4.11
N HIS A 4 13.69 -17.80 -4.49
CA HIS A 4 14.31 -16.80 -3.62
C HIS A 4 13.33 -15.69 -3.21
N ASN A 5 12.25 -15.47 -3.97
CA ASN A 5 11.34 -14.34 -3.74
C ASN A 5 10.10 -14.70 -2.90
N THR A 6 9.96 -15.97 -2.48
CA THR A 6 8.73 -16.50 -1.86
C THR A 6 8.25 -15.70 -0.64
N ARG A 7 9.18 -15.19 0.18
CA ARG A 7 8.83 -14.44 1.41
C ARG A 7 8.31 -13.04 1.10
N ILE A 8 8.94 -12.32 0.19
CA ILE A 8 8.49 -10.98 -0.19
C ILE A 8 7.28 -11.05 -1.12
N GLU A 9 7.13 -12.09 -1.94
CA GLU A 9 5.88 -12.38 -2.66
C GLU A 9 4.71 -12.56 -1.68
N ARG A 10 4.89 -13.34 -0.60
CA ARG A 10 3.88 -13.47 0.46
C ARG A 10 3.61 -12.15 1.18
N LEU A 11 4.64 -11.36 1.46
CA LEU A 11 4.49 -10.02 2.02
C LEU A 11 3.61 -9.15 1.12
N TRP A 12 3.87 -9.11 -0.19
CA TRP A 12 3.07 -8.32 -1.14
C TRP A 12 1.61 -8.78 -1.21
N VAL A 13 1.35 -10.09 -1.12
CA VAL A 13 -0.01 -10.62 -1.05
C VAL A 13 -0.72 -10.12 0.21
N GLU A 14 -0.05 -10.15 1.36
CA GLU A 14 -0.60 -9.71 2.64
C GLU A 14 -0.79 -8.19 2.72
N VAL A 15 0.16 -7.40 2.20
CA VAL A 15 0.01 -5.94 2.01
C VAL A 15 -1.24 -5.65 1.17
N GLY A 16 -1.36 -6.35 0.03
CA GLY A 16 -2.50 -6.26 -0.86
C GLY A 16 -3.82 -6.54 -0.13
N ARG A 17 -3.86 -7.64 0.63
CA ARG A 17 -5.05 -8.12 1.34
C ARG A 17 -5.47 -7.20 2.48
N ASN A 18 -4.52 -6.70 3.27
CA ASN A 18 -4.84 -6.01 4.52
C ASN A 18 -5.37 -4.59 4.31
N PHE A 19 -4.74 -3.78 3.44
CA PHE A 19 -5.19 -2.40 3.26
C PHE A 19 -5.21 -1.91 1.80
N CYS A 20 -4.27 -2.32 0.94
CA CYS A 20 -4.19 -1.74 -0.41
C CYS A 20 -5.42 -2.03 -1.28
N ARG A 21 -6.02 -3.23 -1.19
CA ARG A 21 -7.24 -3.56 -1.94
C ARG A 21 -8.42 -2.68 -1.52
N SER A 22 -8.56 -2.35 -0.24
CA SER A 22 -9.63 -1.48 0.27
C SER A 22 -9.51 -0.05 -0.26
N TRP A 23 -8.29 0.51 -0.23
CA TRP A 23 -8.03 1.83 -0.83
C TRP A 23 -8.23 1.86 -2.34
N ARG A 24 -7.81 0.80 -3.04
CA ARG A 24 -8.05 0.67 -4.48
C ARG A 24 -9.54 0.60 -4.81
N ALA A 25 -10.32 -0.19 -4.05
CA ALA A 25 -11.77 -0.26 -4.18
C ALA A 25 -12.38 1.13 -3.94
N PHE A 26 -11.99 1.79 -2.86
CA PHE A 26 -12.45 3.13 -2.53
C PHE A 26 -12.21 4.15 -3.66
N PHE A 27 -10.99 4.21 -4.21
CA PHE A 27 -10.71 5.14 -5.32
C PHE A 27 -11.44 4.79 -6.61
N GLY A 28 -11.56 3.50 -6.96
CA GLY A 28 -12.39 3.10 -8.11
C GLY A 28 -13.85 3.53 -7.93
N HIS A 29 -14.37 3.39 -6.72
CA HIS A 29 -15.72 3.84 -6.38
C HIS A 29 -15.87 5.37 -6.50
N LEU A 30 -14.85 6.15 -6.10
CA LEU A 30 -14.83 7.59 -6.32
C LEU A 30 -14.80 7.97 -7.82
N GLU A 31 -14.10 7.21 -8.66
CA GLU A 31 -14.07 7.44 -10.12
C GLU A 31 -15.44 7.18 -10.74
N ASP A 32 -16.08 6.09 -10.36
CA ASP A 32 -17.36 5.66 -10.96
C ASP A 32 -18.56 6.49 -10.49
N GLN A 33 -18.65 6.85 -9.20
CA GLN A 33 -19.84 7.48 -8.62
C GLN A 33 -19.64 8.96 -8.24
N PHE A 34 -18.40 9.40 -8.00
CA PHE A 34 -18.14 10.70 -7.35
C PHE A 34 -17.17 11.60 -8.13
N GLY A 35 -16.99 11.32 -9.43
CA GLY A 35 -16.34 12.23 -10.38
C GLY A 35 -14.83 12.41 -10.17
N LEU A 36 -14.17 11.48 -9.46
CA LEU A 36 -12.72 11.44 -9.41
C LEU A 36 -12.17 11.25 -10.84
N ASP A 37 -11.09 11.99 -11.15
CA ASP A 37 -10.49 12.05 -12.47
C ASP A 37 -8.97 11.97 -12.28
N CYS A 38 -8.43 10.78 -12.46
CA CYS A 38 -7.00 10.51 -12.29
C CYS A 38 -6.11 11.20 -13.35
N SER A 39 -6.69 11.78 -14.41
CA SER A 39 -5.94 12.58 -15.37
C SER A 39 -5.78 14.03 -14.92
N ARG A 40 -6.50 14.46 -13.88
CA ARG A 40 -6.49 15.84 -13.39
C ARG A 40 -5.51 16.00 -12.22
N PRO A 41 -4.44 16.81 -12.36
CA PRO A 41 -3.46 17.02 -11.29
C PRO A 41 -4.07 17.54 -9.99
N SER A 42 -5.10 18.39 -10.07
CA SER A 42 -5.79 18.90 -8.87
C SER A 42 -6.50 17.80 -8.08
N HIS A 43 -7.05 16.79 -8.76
CA HIS A 43 -7.68 15.65 -8.09
C HIS A 43 -6.64 14.77 -7.42
N ILE A 44 -5.49 14.52 -8.06
CA ILE A 44 -4.37 13.79 -7.46
C ILE A 44 -3.88 14.52 -6.20
N TRP A 45 -3.68 15.85 -6.30
CA TRP A 45 -3.27 16.67 -5.16
C TRP A 45 -4.28 16.61 -4.00
N LEU A 46 -5.58 16.70 -4.30
CA LEU A 46 -6.65 16.55 -3.31
C LEU A 46 -6.63 15.17 -2.65
N LEU A 47 -6.46 14.09 -3.42
CA LEU A 47 -6.35 12.74 -2.85
C LEU A 47 -5.17 12.62 -1.89
N GLN A 48 -4.01 13.16 -2.26
CA GLN A 48 -2.83 13.18 -1.39
C GLN A 48 -3.10 14.00 -0.12
N THR A 49 -3.71 15.18 -0.25
CA THR A 49 -3.96 16.06 0.89
C THR A 49 -4.99 15.48 1.85
N LEU A 50 -6.01 14.78 1.34
CA LEU A 50 -7.09 14.22 2.16
C LEU A 50 -6.74 12.87 2.79
N PHE A 51 -6.03 12.01 2.06
CA PHE A 51 -5.96 10.59 2.40
C PHE A 51 -4.55 10.04 2.58
N LEU A 52 -3.49 10.78 2.27
CA LEU A 52 -2.12 10.25 2.40
C LEU A 52 -1.78 9.92 3.86
N GLU A 53 -2.17 10.75 4.82
CA GLU A 53 -1.96 10.48 6.25
C GLU A 53 -2.69 9.21 6.69
N ASP A 54 -3.94 9.05 6.25
CA ASP A 54 -4.75 7.86 6.52
C ASP A 54 -4.14 6.58 5.91
N ILE A 55 -3.65 6.65 4.67
CA ILE A 55 -2.97 5.53 4.00
C ILE A 55 -1.68 5.17 4.74
N ASN A 56 -0.91 6.17 5.16
CA ASN A 56 0.31 5.94 5.93
C ASN A 56 -0.01 5.33 7.30
N ALA A 57 -1.07 5.76 7.97
CA ALA A 57 -1.51 5.18 9.24
C ALA A 57 -1.96 3.71 9.10
N ASP A 58 -2.63 3.36 7.99
CA ASP A 58 -2.97 1.98 7.67
C ASP A 58 -1.71 1.15 7.38
N CYS A 59 -0.73 1.73 6.67
CA CYS A 59 0.57 1.11 6.39
C CYS A 59 1.35 0.84 7.69
N ASP A 60 1.45 1.84 8.58
CA ASP A 60 2.11 1.70 9.89
C ASP A 60 1.44 0.65 10.76
N SER A 61 0.11 0.56 10.70
CA SER A 61 -0.66 -0.47 11.41
C SER A 61 -0.33 -1.86 10.86
N PHE A 62 -0.30 -2.02 9.53
CA PHE A 62 0.14 -3.25 8.90
C PHE A 62 1.57 -3.63 9.31
N VAL A 63 2.52 -2.69 9.29
CA VAL A 63 3.92 -2.95 9.68
C VAL A 63 3.99 -3.44 11.14
N ARG A 64 3.25 -2.83 12.05
CA ARG A 64 3.19 -3.27 13.46
C ARG A 64 2.63 -4.69 13.58
N GLU A 65 1.51 -4.97 12.92
CA GLU A 65 0.87 -6.29 12.96
C GLU A 65 1.76 -7.37 12.32
N TRP A 66 2.38 -7.05 11.19
CA TRP A 66 3.30 -7.93 10.49
C TRP A 66 4.52 -8.28 11.34
N ASN A 67 5.10 -7.29 12.03
CA ASN A 67 6.25 -7.50 12.91
C ASN A 67 5.93 -8.35 14.14
N LEU A 68 4.66 -8.46 14.51
CA LEU A 68 4.16 -9.34 15.56
C LEU A 68 3.72 -10.72 15.04
N HIS A 69 3.67 -10.91 13.72
CA HIS A 69 3.20 -12.16 13.13
C HIS A 69 4.22 -13.29 13.30
N PRO A 70 3.85 -14.43 13.91
CA PRO A 70 4.73 -15.60 14.02
C PRO A 70 5.22 -16.08 12.65
N ILE A 71 6.53 -16.22 12.46
CA ILE A 71 7.07 -16.82 11.24
C ILE A 71 7.08 -18.33 11.44
N SER A 72 6.23 -19.04 10.69
CA SER A 72 6.23 -20.50 10.71
C SER A 72 7.52 -21.07 10.12
N GLY A 73 8.16 -21.98 10.85
CA GLY A 73 9.37 -22.65 10.41
C GLY A 73 10.21 -23.18 11.56
N HIS A 74 10.93 -24.28 11.30
CA HIS A 74 11.83 -24.88 12.29
C HIS A 74 12.93 -23.92 12.74
N ASP A 75 13.43 -23.07 11.84
CA ASP A 75 14.54 -22.16 12.12
C ASP A 75 14.10 -20.93 12.94
N THR A 76 12.83 -20.54 12.83
CA THR A 76 12.24 -19.38 13.54
C THR A 76 11.52 -19.77 14.82
N ASN A 77 11.24 -21.06 15.04
CA ASN A 77 10.50 -21.58 16.20
C ASN A 77 9.18 -20.83 16.47
N ASP A 78 8.46 -20.48 15.40
CA ASP A 78 7.21 -19.70 15.46
C ASP A 78 7.33 -18.37 16.23
N MET A 79 8.52 -17.78 16.27
CA MET A 79 8.75 -16.45 16.82
C MET A 79 8.40 -15.36 15.79
N SER A 80 7.93 -14.22 16.28
CA SER A 80 7.68 -13.06 15.44
C SER A 80 8.99 -12.36 15.01
N PRO A 81 9.00 -11.56 13.93
CA PRO A 81 10.13 -10.69 13.60
C PRO A 81 10.60 -9.86 14.79
N GLN A 82 9.67 -9.33 15.59
CA GLN A 82 9.99 -8.53 16.77
C GLN A 82 10.68 -9.35 17.86
N ASP A 83 10.22 -10.57 18.13
CA ASP A 83 10.83 -11.48 19.12
C ASP A 83 12.26 -11.85 18.70
N LEU A 84 12.45 -12.20 17.43
CA LEU A 84 13.75 -12.54 16.87
C LEU A 84 14.71 -11.36 16.98
N ARG A 85 14.26 -10.14 16.64
CA ARG A 85 15.06 -8.92 16.78
C ARG A 85 15.46 -8.68 18.24
N PHE A 86 14.54 -8.81 19.18
CA PHE A 86 14.80 -8.63 20.60
C PHE A 86 15.83 -9.64 21.15
N ILE A 87 15.67 -10.92 20.81
CA ILE A 87 16.61 -11.98 21.22
C ILE A 87 18.01 -11.70 20.64
N ARG A 88 18.08 -11.33 19.37
CA ARG A 88 19.35 -11.02 18.70
C ARG A 88 20.04 -9.81 19.29
N GLN A 89 19.29 -8.74 19.59
CA GLN A 89 19.85 -7.56 20.26
C GLN A 89 20.44 -7.89 21.63
N THR A 90 19.83 -8.82 22.35
CA THR A 90 20.33 -9.27 23.66
C THR A 90 21.60 -10.11 23.52
N GLN A 91 21.75 -10.85 22.42
CA GLN A 91 22.89 -11.74 22.17
C GLN A 91 24.09 -11.05 21.53
N LEU A 92 23.83 -10.13 20.59
CA LEU A 92 24.84 -9.55 19.70
C LEU A 92 25.04 -8.04 19.88
N GLY A 93 24.20 -7.39 20.70
CA GLY A 93 24.22 -5.94 20.90
C GLY A 93 23.16 -5.21 20.07
N VAL A 94 23.05 -3.89 20.27
CA VAL A 94 22.06 -3.05 19.59
C VAL A 94 22.54 -2.75 18.17
N TYR A 95 21.71 -3.09 17.19
CA TYR A 95 21.86 -2.69 15.78
C TYR A 95 21.71 -1.17 15.65
N ASN A 96 22.56 -0.53 14.86
CA ASN A 96 22.37 0.86 14.45
C ASN A 96 21.29 0.90 13.35
N GLU A 97 20.71 2.07 13.10
CA GLU A 97 19.63 2.21 12.11
C GLU A 97 20.10 1.96 10.67
N ASP A 98 21.40 2.16 10.40
CA ASP A 98 22.06 1.77 9.15
C ASP A 98 23.36 1.01 9.44
N ASP A 99 23.25 -0.32 9.61
CA ASP A 99 24.40 -1.20 9.83
C ASP A 99 25.27 -1.39 8.56
N CYS A 100 24.81 -0.90 7.41
CA CYS A 100 25.49 -1.03 6.12
C CYS A 100 26.05 0.31 5.60
N GLU A 101 25.91 1.41 6.37
CA GLU A 101 26.43 2.72 5.99
C GLU A 101 27.96 2.65 5.76
N GLY A 102 28.38 2.92 4.52
CA GLY A 102 29.80 2.88 4.13
C GLY A 102 30.39 1.47 3.96
N VAL A 103 29.57 0.42 4.03
CA VAL A 103 29.99 -0.96 3.72
C VAL A 103 29.98 -1.17 2.21
N HIS A 104 31.02 -1.83 1.68
CA HIS A 104 31.11 -2.11 0.25
C HIS A 104 30.03 -3.11 -0.18
N PRO A 105 29.33 -2.91 -1.32
CA PRO A 105 28.23 -3.78 -1.76
C PRO A 105 28.62 -5.26 -1.87
N GLU A 106 29.86 -5.57 -2.26
CA GLU A 106 30.34 -6.96 -2.30
C GLU A 106 30.37 -7.63 -0.92
N THR A 107 30.66 -6.87 0.14
CA THR A 107 30.61 -7.35 1.52
C THR A 107 29.16 -7.53 1.97
N ILE A 108 28.26 -6.63 1.58
CA ILE A 108 26.83 -6.82 1.84
C ILE A 108 26.34 -8.11 1.16
N GLN A 109 26.70 -8.32 -0.10
CA GLN A 109 26.35 -9.53 -0.85
C GLN A 109 26.98 -10.80 -0.25
N GLU A 110 28.19 -10.74 0.28
CA GLU A 110 28.85 -11.89 0.91
C GLU A 110 28.14 -12.34 2.20
N TYR A 111 27.70 -11.39 3.04
CA TYR A 111 27.15 -11.69 4.37
C TYR A 111 25.62 -11.69 4.44
N TYR A 112 24.96 -10.90 3.61
CA TYR A 112 23.49 -10.76 3.52
C TYR A 112 22.92 -11.26 2.20
N GLY A 113 23.76 -11.60 1.21
CA GLY A 113 23.30 -12.15 -0.05
C GLY A 113 22.66 -13.53 0.11
N THR A 114 21.74 -13.85 -0.80
CA THR A 114 20.87 -15.03 -0.71
C THR A 114 21.40 -16.23 -1.49
N THR A 115 22.71 -16.43 -1.56
CA THR A 115 23.34 -17.55 -2.28
C THR A 115 23.46 -18.80 -1.40
N GLU A 116 22.36 -19.51 -1.16
CA GLU A 116 22.40 -20.90 -0.70
C GLU A 116 21.49 -21.82 -1.56
N ASP A 117 21.90 -23.10 -1.62
CA ASP A 117 21.49 -24.11 -2.60
C ASP A 117 19.97 -24.23 -2.86
N HIS A 118 19.62 -24.28 -4.15
CA HIS A 118 18.27 -24.52 -4.64
C HIS A 118 17.64 -25.81 -4.08
N VAL A 119 16.67 -25.68 -3.18
CA VAL A 119 15.77 -26.79 -2.83
C VAL A 119 14.82 -27.02 -4.01
N GLN A 120 15.03 -28.09 -4.78
CA GLN A 120 14.10 -28.50 -5.85
C GLN A 120 12.75 -28.90 -5.24
N ARG A 121 11.72 -28.10 -5.49
CA ARG A 121 10.32 -28.41 -5.12
C ARG A 121 9.54 -28.87 -6.35
N LEU A 122 8.56 -29.72 -6.13
CA LEU A 122 7.66 -30.22 -7.18
C LEU A 122 6.86 -29.08 -7.81
N ALA A 123 6.55 -29.21 -9.09
CA ALA A 123 5.73 -28.24 -9.82
C ALA A 123 4.39 -28.01 -9.10
N GLY A 124 4.07 -26.74 -8.82
CA GLY A 124 2.83 -26.32 -8.14
C GLY A 124 2.94 -26.08 -6.62
N GLN A 125 4.07 -26.42 -5.98
CA GLN A 125 4.30 -26.06 -4.57
C GLN A 125 5.18 -24.81 -4.45
N THR A 126 4.53 -23.65 -4.35
CA THR A 126 5.15 -22.51 -3.66
C THR A 126 5.08 -22.84 -2.17
N GLY A 127 6.16 -22.65 -1.42
CA GLY A 127 6.14 -22.89 0.04
C GLY A 127 5.31 -21.87 0.81
N ALA A 128 4.42 -21.16 0.13
CA ALA A 128 3.70 -20.00 0.61
C ALA A 128 2.25 -20.30 0.97
N GLY A 129 1.80 -21.56 0.95
CA GLY A 129 0.45 -21.96 1.38
C GLY A 129 -0.66 -21.12 0.71
N HIS A 130 -1.07 -21.50 -0.49
CA HIS A 130 -2.15 -20.80 -1.19
C HIS A 130 -3.50 -21.02 -0.51
N PRO A 131 -4.30 -19.97 -0.25
CA PRO A 131 -5.71 -20.15 0.04
C PRO A 131 -6.42 -20.73 -1.19
N PRO A 132 -7.44 -21.59 -1.01
CA PRO A 132 -8.12 -22.30 -2.11
C PRO A 132 -8.76 -21.38 -3.15
N GLU A 133 -9.02 -20.12 -2.81
CA GLU A 133 -9.57 -19.09 -3.71
C GLU A 133 -8.55 -18.64 -4.79
N GLU A 134 -7.27 -18.92 -4.59
CA GLU A 134 -6.16 -18.63 -5.52
C GLU A 134 -5.58 -19.89 -6.16
N LEU A 135 -6.26 -21.04 -6.05
CA LEU A 135 -5.92 -22.24 -6.82
C LEU A 135 -6.45 -22.07 -8.25
N ASP A 136 -5.63 -21.48 -9.11
CA ASP A 136 -5.26 -22.11 -10.39
C ASP A 136 -4.29 -21.20 -11.16
N ASP A 137 -3.28 -21.90 -11.68
CA ASP A 137 -2.23 -21.56 -12.63
C ASP A 137 -2.38 -20.24 -13.39
N ASP A 138 -1.42 -19.33 -13.19
CA ASP A 138 -0.58 -18.79 -14.26
C ASP A 138 0.31 -17.67 -13.70
N TYR A 139 1.56 -18.05 -13.40
CA TYR A 139 2.69 -17.14 -13.29
C TYR A 139 2.87 -16.41 -14.63
N ALA A 140 2.25 -15.25 -14.78
CA ALA A 140 2.44 -14.43 -15.96
C ALA A 140 2.44 -12.95 -15.59
N ASP A 141 3.49 -12.56 -14.86
CA ASP A 141 4.37 -11.56 -15.45
C ASP A 141 5.82 -11.90 -15.07
N ILE A 142 6.34 -12.97 -15.69
CA ILE A 142 7.75 -13.33 -15.60
C ILE A 142 8.61 -12.13 -16.02
N ASN A 143 8.13 -11.24 -16.89
CA ASN A 143 8.87 -10.05 -17.26
C ASN A 143 8.81 -8.97 -16.18
N LEU A 144 7.67 -8.68 -15.54
CA LEU A 144 7.64 -7.74 -14.41
C LEU A 144 8.42 -8.27 -13.21
N ILE A 145 8.31 -9.56 -12.90
CA ILE A 145 9.08 -10.20 -11.84
C ILE A 145 10.57 -10.24 -12.21
N ASN A 146 10.93 -10.56 -13.46
CA ASN A 146 12.33 -10.51 -13.90
C ASN A 146 12.86 -9.08 -14.00
N ASN A 147 12.03 -8.08 -14.29
CA ASN A 147 12.41 -6.67 -14.30
C ASN A 147 12.61 -6.19 -12.87
N VAL A 148 11.72 -6.54 -11.94
CA VAL A 148 11.90 -6.27 -10.50
C VAL A 148 13.14 -7.01 -9.96
N ILE A 149 13.40 -8.25 -10.40
CA ILE A 149 14.60 -9.01 -10.02
C ILE A 149 15.86 -8.38 -10.64
N GLN A 150 15.81 -7.95 -11.91
CA GLN A 150 16.93 -7.25 -12.56
C GLN A 150 17.17 -5.86 -11.97
N ASP A 151 16.12 -5.17 -11.53
CA ASP A 151 16.20 -3.88 -10.82
C ASP A 151 16.68 -4.08 -9.37
N GLN A 152 16.45 -5.25 -8.76
CA GLN A 152 16.95 -5.63 -7.44
C GLN A 152 18.40 -6.17 -7.45
N ASP A 153 18.92 -6.61 -8.60
CA ASP A 153 20.31 -7.09 -8.73
C ASP A 153 21.35 -5.96 -8.55
N LEU A 154 20.88 -4.71 -8.50
CA LEU A 154 21.64 -3.59 -8.01
C LEU A 154 21.00 -3.17 -6.68
N ASP A 155 21.80 -3.21 -5.63
CA ASP A 155 21.46 -2.73 -4.29
C ASP A 155 21.39 -1.19 -4.35
N ILE A 156 20.39 -0.67 -5.06
CA ILE A 156 20.29 0.76 -5.32
C ILE A 156 19.63 1.38 -4.10
N GLN A 157 20.45 1.95 -3.22
CA GLN A 157 20.06 3.15 -2.49
C GLN A 157 19.69 4.21 -3.53
N HIS A 158 18.47 4.15 -4.04
CA HIS A 158 17.96 5.19 -4.91
C HIS A 158 17.67 6.38 -4.02
N ASP A 159 18.28 7.52 -4.35
CA ASP A 159 17.74 8.81 -3.92
C ASP A 159 16.22 8.78 -4.14
N SER A 160 15.45 9.29 -3.18
CA SER A 160 13.99 9.35 -3.25
C SER A 160 13.56 9.66 -4.67
N ILE A 161 12.78 8.76 -5.29
CA ILE A 161 12.24 8.99 -6.63
C ILE A 161 11.63 10.39 -6.59
N PRO A 162 12.05 11.31 -7.47
CA PRO A 162 11.43 12.62 -7.53
C PRO A 162 9.95 12.37 -7.75
N THR A 163 9.15 12.55 -6.70
CA THR A 163 7.70 12.58 -6.83
C THR A 163 7.45 13.57 -7.93
N ALA A 164 6.74 13.14 -8.98
CA ALA A 164 6.37 14.04 -10.05
C ALA A 164 5.85 15.31 -9.38
N ASP A 165 6.41 16.45 -9.78
CA ASP A 165 5.85 17.78 -9.50
C ASP A 165 4.49 17.80 -10.21
N HIS A 166 3.53 17.01 -9.73
CA HIS A 166 2.14 17.13 -10.08
C HIS A 166 1.77 18.47 -9.50
N GLU A 167 1.90 19.47 -10.38
CA GLU A 167 1.71 20.89 -10.16
C GLU A 167 0.73 21.07 -9.01
N VAL A 168 1.26 21.41 -7.82
CA VAL A 168 0.43 21.95 -6.75
C VAL A 168 -0.49 22.94 -7.47
N PRO A 169 -1.82 22.76 -7.38
CA PRO A 169 -2.74 23.65 -8.09
C PRO A 169 -2.25 25.06 -7.79
N ARG A 170 -2.08 25.91 -8.82
CA ARG A 170 -1.49 27.25 -8.69
C ARG A 170 -2.39 28.13 -7.83
N MET A 171 -2.43 27.84 -6.55
CA MET A 171 -3.12 28.55 -5.49
C MET A 171 -2.11 29.44 -4.83
N SER A 172 -2.52 30.68 -4.57
CA SER A 172 -1.71 31.56 -3.74
C SER A 172 -1.66 31.01 -2.31
N PRO A 173 -0.64 31.38 -1.52
CA PRO A 173 -0.57 31.01 -0.11
C PRO A 173 -1.84 31.38 0.68
N GLU A 174 -2.53 32.46 0.30
CA GLU A 174 -3.80 32.84 0.95
C GLU A 174 -4.94 31.86 0.65
N LEU A 175 -5.04 31.38 -0.59
CA LEU A 175 -6.07 30.41 -0.98
C LEU A 175 -5.81 29.04 -0.34
N LEU A 176 -4.55 28.64 -0.21
CA LEU A 176 -4.17 27.42 0.51
C LEU A 176 -4.51 27.50 2.00
N ALA A 177 -4.31 28.66 2.63
CA ALA A 177 -4.72 28.88 4.01
C ALA A 177 -6.23 28.81 4.18
N LEU A 178 -7.00 29.48 3.29
CA LEU A 178 -8.46 29.43 3.29
C LEU A 178 -8.99 28.00 3.10
N PHE A 179 -8.37 27.25 2.19
CA PHE A 179 -8.70 25.85 1.95
C PHE A 179 -8.42 24.98 3.19
N SER A 180 -7.27 25.20 3.85
CA SER A 180 -6.88 24.47 5.07
C SER A 180 -7.85 24.76 6.22
N ASP A 181 -8.24 26.02 6.41
CA ASP A 181 -9.25 26.41 7.40
C ASP A 181 -10.62 25.78 7.08
N GLY A 182 -10.98 25.71 5.80
CA GLY A 182 -12.16 25.01 5.32
C GLY A 182 -12.13 23.52 5.66
N LEU A 183 -10.99 22.85 5.46
CA LEU A 183 -10.82 21.43 5.83
C LEU A 183 -10.97 21.18 7.32
N VAL A 184 -10.47 22.07 8.18
CA VAL A 184 -10.66 21.95 9.63
C VAL A 184 -12.13 22.06 10.01
N ALA A 185 -12.88 22.96 9.36
CA ALA A 185 -14.33 23.08 9.57
C ALA A 185 -15.11 21.84 9.09
N LEU A 186 -14.57 21.09 8.13
CA LEU A 186 -15.16 19.86 7.57
C LEU A 186 -15.02 18.62 8.48
N GLN A 187 -14.58 18.78 9.74
CA GLN A 187 -14.60 17.67 10.71
C GLN A 187 -16.03 17.26 11.14
N ASP A 188 -17.01 18.15 10.96
CA ASP A 188 -18.41 17.91 11.28
C ASP A 188 -19.12 17.08 10.19
N ASN A 189 -19.63 15.89 10.59
CA ASN A 189 -20.34 14.99 9.68
C ASN A 189 -21.63 15.58 9.12
N ASP A 190 -22.33 16.44 9.88
CA ASP A 190 -23.58 17.03 9.42
C ASP A 190 -23.31 18.06 8.31
N LEU A 191 -22.22 18.82 8.46
CA LEU A 191 -21.76 19.75 7.44
C LEU A 191 -21.24 19.01 6.19
N LEU A 192 -20.54 17.89 6.36
CA LEU A 192 -20.12 17.02 5.26
C LEU A 192 -21.31 16.49 4.45
N ARG A 193 -22.35 15.97 5.12
CA ARG A 193 -23.56 15.48 4.43
C ARG A 193 -24.30 16.61 3.71
N SER A 194 -24.45 17.76 4.36
CA SER A 194 -25.05 18.95 3.76
C SER A 194 -24.33 19.40 2.48
N LEU A 195 -22.99 19.39 2.53
CA LEU A 195 -22.17 19.78 1.38
C LEU A 195 -22.06 18.70 0.31
N ALA A 196 -22.19 17.41 0.63
CA ALA A 196 -22.26 16.34 -0.38
C ALA A 196 -23.60 16.36 -1.14
N GLY A 197 -24.67 16.83 -0.48
CA GLY A 197 -26.02 16.94 -1.02
C GLY A 197 -26.91 15.75 -0.64
N ASP A 198 -28.23 16.00 -0.66
CA ASP A 198 -29.25 15.07 -0.17
C ASP A 198 -29.35 13.75 -0.99
N ASP A 199 -28.83 13.75 -2.22
CA ASP A 199 -28.82 12.60 -3.12
C ASP A 199 -27.61 11.66 -2.90
N PHE A 200 -26.77 11.92 -1.90
CA PHE A 200 -25.64 11.07 -1.59
C PHE A 200 -26.11 9.66 -1.14
N VAL A 201 -25.67 8.64 -1.87
CA VAL A 201 -25.88 7.23 -1.54
C VAL A 201 -24.51 6.56 -1.50
N TRP A 202 -24.23 5.83 -0.41
CA TRP A 202 -22.99 5.09 -0.24
C TRP A 202 -23.21 3.60 -0.49
N ASP A 203 -22.48 3.04 -1.46
CA ASP A 203 -22.49 1.61 -1.69
C ASP A 203 -21.55 0.89 -0.73
N LEU A 204 -22.03 -0.22 -0.17
CA LEU A 204 -21.33 -0.95 0.88
C LEU A 204 -20.27 -1.91 0.34
N ALA A 205 -20.10 -2.03 -0.99
CA ALA A 205 -19.13 -2.92 -1.60
C ALA A 205 -18.75 -2.46 -3.01
N GLU A 206 -17.50 -2.75 -3.39
CA GLU A 206 -16.95 -2.46 -4.72
C GLU A 206 -16.32 -3.73 -5.31
N VAL A 207 -16.40 -3.90 -6.63
CA VAL A 207 -15.92 -5.12 -7.31
C VAL A 207 -14.62 -4.83 -8.05
N ILE A 208 -13.50 -5.31 -7.49
CA ILE A 208 -12.21 -5.23 -8.17
C ILE A 208 -12.05 -6.43 -9.08
N ARG A 209 -11.81 -6.19 -10.37
CA ARG A 209 -11.40 -7.26 -11.28
C ARG A 209 -9.91 -7.58 -11.11
N VAL A 210 -9.64 -8.83 -10.76
CA VAL A 210 -8.31 -9.37 -10.46
C VAL A 210 -7.94 -10.51 -11.43
N GLY A 211 -6.66 -10.85 -11.47
CA GLY A 211 -6.11 -11.90 -12.35
C GLY A 211 -5.75 -11.44 -13.76
N HIS A 212 -4.94 -12.25 -14.44
CA HIS A 212 -4.53 -12.01 -15.82
C HIS A 212 -5.77 -12.02 -16.74
N ARG A 213 -6.00 -10.92 -17.45
CA ARG A 213 -7.24 -10.60 -18.22
C ARG A 213 -8.49 -10.20 -17.42
N ARG A 214 -8.38 -9.83 -16.13
CA ARG A 214 -9.51 -9.31 -15.33
C ARG A 214 -10.72 -10.26 -15.26
N GLN A 215 -10.48 -11.57 -15.30
CA GLN A 215 -11.53 -12.59 -15.35
C GLN A 215 -12.09 -12.99 -13.98
N LYS A 216 -11.36 -12.71 -12.90
CA LYS A 216 -11.83 -12.97 -11.53
C LYS A 216 -12.35 -11.67 -10.92
N GLU A 217 -13.47 -11.75 -10.23
CA GLU A 217 -14.07 -10.62 -9.53
C GLU A 217 -13.88 -10.80 -8.03
N LEU A 218 -13.31 -9.78 -7.38
CA LEU A 218 -13.10 -9.73 -5.95
C LEU A 218 -13.99 -8.64 -5.36
N VAL A 219 -14.96 -9.05 -4.56
CA VAL A 219 -15.85 -8.12 -3.86
C VAL A 219 -15.14 -7.62 -2.61
N ILE A 220 -14.91 -6.31 -2.54
CA ILE A 220 -14.33 -5.64 -1.38
C ILE A 220 -15.45 -4.95 -0.61
N SER A 221 -15.58 -5.29 0.68
CA SER A 221 -16.55 -4.66 1.57
C SER A 221 -16.09 -3.26 1.98
N LEU A 222 -16.88 -2.25 1.65
CA LEU A 222 -16.72 -0.85 2.06
C LEU A 222 -17.79 -0.44 3.11
N VAL A 223 -18.37 -1.42 3.82
CA VAL A 223 -19.43 -1.23 4.83
C VAL A 223 -19.04 -0.30 5.99
N ASN A 224 -17.74 -0.10 6.22
CA ASN A 224 -17.26 0.70 7.34
C ASN A 224 -17.62 2.19 7.14
N ALA A 225 -18.21 2.80 8.18
CA ALA A 225 -18.53 4.23 8.25
C ALA A 225 -17.33 5.14 7.96
N THR A 226 -16.10 4.65 8.15
CA THR A 226 -14.87 5.34 7.74
C THR A 226 -14.85 5.63 6.24
N TRP A 227 -15.23 4.68 5.39
CA TRP A 227 -15.20 4.87 3.93
C TRP A 227 -16.28 5.82 3.45
N GLU A 228 -17.49 5.72 4.01
CA GLU A 228 -18.57 6.68 3.76
C GLU A 228 -18.13 8.10 4.11
N ARG A 229 -17.54 8.29 5.30
CA ARG A 229 -17.02 9.60 5.73
C ARG A 229 -15.94 10.12 4.79
N ARG A 230 -15.03 9.26 4.33
CA ARG A 230 -13.99 9.64 3.36
C ARG A 230 -14.59 10.07 2.01
N ALA A 231 -15.65 9.41 1.54
CA ALA A 231 -16.35 9.82 0.32
C ALA A 231 -17.09 11.16 0.47
N LEU A 232 -17.73 11.38 1.62
CA LEU A 232 -18.33 12.67 1.94
C LEU A 232 -17.28 13.78 1.99
N LEU A 233 -16.12 13.51 2.60
CA LEU A 233 -15.00 14.44 2.64
C LEU A 233 -14.52 14.78 1.22
N TRP A 234 -14.34 13.78 0.36
CA TRP A 234 -14.00 14.00 -1.05
C TRP A 234 -15.00 14.94 -1.75
N LEU A 235 -16.30 14.67 -1.63
CA LEU A 235 -17.34 15.48 -2.27
C LEU A 235 -17.41 16.91 -1.73
N ALA A 236 -17.31 17.08 -0.42
CA ALA A 236 -17.36 18.40 0.19
C ALA A 236 -16.11 19.22 -0.19
N THR A 237 -14.93 18.60 -0.12
CA THR A 237 -13.67 19.27 -0.44
C THR A 237 -13.56 19.61 -1.92
N THR A 238 -13.98 18.75 -2.84
CA THR A 238 -14.01 19.07 -4.28
C THR A 238 -14.90 20.28 -4.57
N ARG A 239 -16.08 20.36 -3.96
CA ARG A 239 -16.96 21.54 -4.09
C ARG A 239 -16.33 22.82 -3.53
N VAL A 240 -15.71 22.73 -2.37
CA VAL A 240 -15.00 23.89 -1.77
C VAL A 240 -13.85 24.32 -2.68
N PHE A 241 -13.06 23.36 -3.16
CA PHE A 241 -11.94 23.59 -4.05
C PHE A 241 -12.38 24.26 -5.37
N ASP A 242 -13.45 23.75 -6.00
CA ASP A 242 -14.03 24.33 -7.21
C ASP A 242 -14.66 25.71 -6.98
N SER A 243 -15.00 26.07 -5.74
CA SER A 243 -15.51 27.41 -5.40
C SER A 243 -14.40 28.45 -5.15
N ILE A 244 -13.18 27.99 -4.86
CA ILE A 244 -12.02 28.82 -4.53
C ILE A 244 -11.22 29.19 -5.80
N LEU A 245 -11.25 28.34 -6.83
CA LEU A 245 -10.59 28.54 -8.13
C LEU A 245 -11.49 29.23 -9.16
#